data_AF-A0A258ARA4-F1
#
_entry.id   AF-A0A258ARA4-F1
#
_cell.length_a   1.000
_cell.length_b   1.000
_cell.length_c   1.000
_cell.angle_alpha   90.00
_cell.angle_beta   90.00
_cell.angle_gamma   90.00
#
_symmetry.space_group_name_H-M   'P 1'
#
loop_
_entity.id
_entity.type
_entity.pdbx_description
1 polymer ?
#
loop_
_entity_poly.entity_id
_entity_poly.type
_entity_poly.pdbx_seq_one_letter_code
_entity_poly.pdbx_strand_id
1 'polypeptide(L)'
;MTNQLNRRKNMSDRLIAKVAAVNRCHAAAKELFPQLVAIFTPLVGQKLEKVSGGFLQKIRVLLPEFPNTQQLQIYRSSSAYSLTWNVKTCELTPPNGCVYHEVGVYVGSMSNGVLTSVADKLSEFRSDYTVEEVLRLRANYTVLKNAAQNAFGLLSDFGEYDR
;
A
#
# COMPACT_ATOMS: atom_id res chain seq x y z
N MET A 1 15.50 -1.48 35.95
CA MET A 1 16.04 -0.97 34.67
C MET A 1 15.88 -1.95 33.48
N THR A 2 15.80 -3.27 33.71
CA THR A 2 15.66 -4.32 32.67
C THR A 2 14.43 -4.18 31.77
N ASN A 3 13.29 -3.70 32.29
CA ASN A 3 12.06 -3.56 31.51
C ASN A 3 12.06 -2.42 30.48
N GLN A 4 12.84 -1.35 30.69
CA GLN A 4 12.92 -0.25 29.72
C GLN A 4 13.86 -0.57 28.56
N LEU A 5 14.99 -1.26 28.82
CA LEU A 5 15.90 -1.72 27.76
C LEU A 5 15.20 -2.71 26.82
N ASN A 6 14.48 -3.70 27.37
CA ASN A 6 13.74 -4.68 26.56
C ASN A 6 12.64 -4.02 25.71
N ARG A 7 11.93 -3.01 26.26
CA ARG A 7 10.93 -2.25 25.48
C ARG A 7 11.56 -1.47 24.32
N ARG A 8 12.69 -0.79 24.54
CA ARG A 8 13.39 -0.03 23.49
C ARG A 8 13.93 -0.95 22.38
N LYS A 9 14.51 -2.10 22.74
CA LYS A 9 14.97 -3.10 21.78
C LYS A 9 13.82 -3.64 20.92
N ASN A 10 12.70 -4.02 21.54
CA ASN A 10 11.54 -4.54 20.83
C ASN A 10 10.89 -3.51 19.88
N MET A 11 10.92 -2.21 20.22
CA MET A 11 10.45 -1.16 19.31
C MET A 11 11.38 -0.98 18.10
N SER A 12 12.69 -1.12 18.29
CA SER A 12 13.68 -1.07 17.20
C SER A 12 13.48 -2.22 16.22
N ASP A 13 13.32 -3.45 16.73
CA ASP A 13 13.13 -4.65 15.91
C ASP A 13 11.83 -4.59 15.09
N ARG A 14 10.75 -4.08 15.67
CA ARG A 14 9.48 -3.88 14.96
C ARG A 14 9.58 -2.82 13.87
N LEU A 15 10.36 -1.76 14.08
CA LEU A 15 10.56 -0.73 13.06
C LEU A 15 11.39 -1.27 11.89
N ILE A 16 12.49 -1.97 12.17
CA ILE A 16 13.31 -2.65 11.15
C ILE A 16 12.41 -3.57 10.30
N ALA A 17 11.62 -4.44 10.96
CA ALA A 17 10.72 -5.34 10.27
C ALA A 17 9.65 -4.61 9.45
N LYS A 18 9.11 -3.49 9.95
CA LYS A 18 8.15 -2.68 9.21
C LYS A 18 8.76 -2.09 7.94
N VAL A 19 9.97 -1.55 8.04
CA VAL A 19 10.69 -0.97 6.89
C VAL A 19 10.93 -2.04 5.82
N ALA A 20 11.40 -3.23 6.23
CA ALA A 20 11.59 -4.36 5.32
C ALA A 20 10.28 -4.79 4.64
N ALA A 21 9.19 -4.93 5.40
CA ALA A 21 7.88 -5.28 4.86
C ALA A 21 7.37 -4.24 3.85
N VAL A 22 7.52 -2.95 4.16
CA VAL A 22 7.12 -1.84 3.27
C VAL A 22 7.91 -1.86 1.96
N ASN A 23 9.25 -1.92 2.04
CA ASN A 23 10.11 -1.95 0.87
C ASN A 23 9.79 -3.14 -0.05
N ARG A 24 9.62 -4.34 0.53
CA ARG A 24 9.26 -5.56 -0.22
C ARG A 24 7.90 -5.42 -0.91
N CYS A 25 6.91 -4.88 -0.20
CA CYS A 25 5.56 -4.67 -0.71
C CYS A 25 5.56 -3.69 -1.88
N HIS A 26 6.27 -2.57 -1.75
CA HIS A 26 6.40 -1.55 -2.78
C HIS A 26 7.19 -2.04 -4.00
N ALA A 27 8.26 -2.82 -3.80
CA ALA A 27 9.00 -3.44 -4.89
C ALA A 27 8.11 -4.40 -5.69
N ALA A 28 7.39 -5.30 -5.02
CA ALA A 28 6.46 -6.21 -5.68
C ALA A 28 5.31 -5.46 -6.39
N ALA A 29 4.80 -4.37 -5.81
CA ALA A 29 3.80 -3.52 -6.47
C ALA A 29 4.33 -2.86 -7.75
N LYS A 30 5.58 -2.39 -7.75
CA LYS A 30 6.27 -1.82 -8.93
C LYS A 30 6.43 -2.83 -10.05
N GLU A 31 6.78 -4.07 -9.73
CA GLU A 31 6.91 -5.15 -10.71
C GLU A 31 5.56 -5.61 -11.25
N LEU A 32 4.54 -5.67 -10.39
CA LEU A 32 3.21 -6.16 -10.72
C LEU A 32 2.44 -5.21 -11.64
N PHE A 33 2.51 -3.90 -11.38
CA PHE A 33 1.74 -2.90 -12.11
C PHE A 33 1.88 -2.95 -13.64
N PRO A 34 3.09 -2.88 -14.24
CA PRO A 34 3.23 -2.86 -15.70
C PRO A 34 2.71 -4.15 -16.35
N GLN A 35 2.80 -5.29 -15.66
CA GLN A 35 2.27 -6.56 -16.15
C GLN A 35 0.74 -6.52 -16.21
N LEU A 36 0.10 -6.05 -15.13
CA LEU A 36 -1.36 -5.93 -15.10
C LEU A 36 -1.85 -4.89 -16.12
N VAL A 37 -1.21 -3.73 -16.22
CA VAL A 37 -1.54 -2.72 -17.22
C VAL A 37 -1.45 -3.30 -18.64
N ALA A 38 -0.37 -4.00 -18.98
CA ALA A 38 -0.22 -4.63 -20.30
C ALA A 38 -1.35 -5.63 -20.61
N ILE A 39 -1.79 -6.42 -19.62
CA ILE A 39 -2.90 -7.38 -19.78
C ILE A 39 -4.24 -6.66 -19.98
N PHE A 40 -4.49 -5.59 -19.23
CA PHE A 40 -5.82 -4.97 -19.15
C PHE A 40 -6.06 -3.82 -20.14
N THR A 41 -5.01 -3.15 -20.62
CA THR A 41 -5.12 -2.09 -21.65
C THR A 41 -5.93 -2.52 -22.88
N PRO A 42 -5.70 -3.68 -23.53
CA PRO A 42 -6.49 -4.10 -24.69
C PRO A 42 -7.94 -4.49 -24.35
N LEU A 43 -8.30 -4.53 -23.06
CA LEU A 43 -9.61 -4.97 -22.58
C LEU A 43 -10.51 -3.79 -22.18
N VAL A 44 -10.08 -2.55 -22.38
CA VAL A 44 -10.91 -1.36 -22.16
C VAL A 44 -12.17 -1.45 -23.03
N GLY A 45 -13.32 -1.15 -22.44
CA GLY A 45 -14.64 -1.29 -23.05
C GLY A 45 -15.22 -2.72 -22.99
N GLN A 46 -14.46 -3.70 -22.50
CA GLN A 46 -14.93 -5.09 -22.43
C GLN A 46 -15.46 -5.48 -21.04
N LYS A 47 -16.48 -6.34 -21.02
CA LYS A 47 -16.94 -7.02 -19.81
C LYS A 47 -15.85 -7.98 -19.30
N LEU A 48 -15.44 -7.80 -18.04
CA LEU A 48 -14.45 -8.62 -17.35
C LEU A 48 -15.09 -9.58 -16.34
N GLU A 49 -16.18 -9.16 -15.70
CA GLU A 49 -16.79 -9.86 -14.57
C GLU A 49 -18.15 -10.47 -14.90
N LYS A 50 -18.46 -11.55 -14.19
CA LYS A 50 -19.80 -12.11 -14.07
C LYS A 50 -20.65 -11.23 -13.14
N VAL A 51 -21.97 -11.42 -13.15
CA VAL A 51 -22.87 -10.80 -12.17
C VAL A 51 -22.48 -11.15 -10.73
N SER A 52 -21.87 -12.32 -10.51
CA SER A 52 -21.34 -12.75 -9.20
C SER A 52 -20.02 -12.07 -8.78
N GLY A 53 -19.49 -11.12 -9.57
CA GLY A 53 -18.26 -10.38 -9.28
C GLY A 53 -16.96 -11.13 -9.57
N GLY A 54 -17.02 -12.40 -9.97
CA GLY A 54 -15.84 -13.15 -10.41
C GLY A 54 -15.47 -12.89 -11.87
N PHE A 55 -14.19 -13.00 -12.22
CA PHE A 55 -13.76 -12.87 -13.62
C PHE A 55 -14.36 -13.94 -14.54
N LEU A 56 -14.61 -13.53 -15.79
CA LEU A 56 -14.87 -14.42 -16.91
C LEU A 56 -13.66 -15.34 -17.17
N GLN A 57 -13.92 -16.55 -17.66
CA GLN A 57 -12.86 -17.54 -17.90
C GLN A 57 -11.78 -17.01 -18.87
N LYS A 58 -12.19 -16.27 -19.91
CA LYS A 58 -11.27 -15.64 -20.87
C LYS A 58 -10.29 -14.66 -20.24
N ILE A 59 -10.64 -14.05 -19.10
CA ILE A 59 -9.76 -13.12 -18.37
C ILE A 59 -8.83 -13.92 -17.46
N ARG A 60 -9.33 -14.98 -16.83
CA ARG A 60 -8.53 -15.82 -15.92
C ARG A 60 -7.31 -16.45 -16.61
N VAL A 61 -7.45 -16.86 -17.86
CA VAL A 61 -6.35 -17.46 -18.64
C VAL A 61 -5.27 -16.47 -19.05
N LEU A 62 -5.52 -15.15 -18.95
CA LEU A 62 -4.54 -14.10 -19.23
C LEU A 62 -3.72 -13.71 -18.00
N LEU A 63 -4.18 -14.08 -16.80
CA LEU A 63 -3.51 -13.72 -15.56
C LEU A 63 -2.30 -14.64 -15.34
N PRO A 64 -1.15 -14.08 -14.92
CA PRO A 64 -0.03 -14.90 -14.50
C PRO A 64 -0.38 -15.64 -13.21
N GLU A 65 0.40 -16.68 -12.91
CA GLU A 65 0.39 -17.27 -11.57
C GLU A 65 1.00 -16.26 -10.58
N PHE A 66 0.21 -15.87 -9.59
CA PHE A 66 0.65 -14.89 -8.60
C PHE A 66 1.37 -15.57 -7.42
N PRO A 67 2.50 -15.03 -6.93
CA PRO A 67 3.15 -15.50 -5.73
C PRO A 67 2.20 -15.56 -4.54
N ASN A 68 2.16 -16.72 -3.88
CA ASN A 68 1.47 -16.95 -2.63
C ASN A 68 2.38 -17.72 -1.66
N THR A 69 3.31 -17.00 -1.06
CA THR A 69 4.25 -17.52 -0.07
C THR A 69 3.91 -16.98 1.32
N GLN A 70 4.60 -17.44 2.35
CA GLN A 70 4.44 -16.90 3.71
C GLN A 70 4.77 -15.40 3.80
N GLN A 71 5.68 -14.90 2.95
CA GLN A 71 6.20 -13.53 3.02
C GLN A 71 5.61 -12.58 1.97
N LEU A 72 4.93 -13.11 0.96
CA LEU A 72 4.35 -12.34 -0.14
C LEU A 72 3.09 -13.03 -0.67
N GLN A 73 1.99 -12.30 -0.69
CA GLN A 73 0.72 -12.72 -1.26
C GLN A 73 0.23 -11.63 -2.21
N ILE A 74 -0.17 -12.03 -3.41
CA ILE A 74 -0.81 -11.13 -4.37
C ILE A 74 -2.20 -11.66 -4.68
N TYR A 75 -3.21 -10.83 -4.46
CA TYR A 75 -4.61 -11.24 -4.63
C TYR A 75 -5.47 -10.08 -5.15
N ARG A 76 -6.54 -10.40 -5.87
CA ARG A 76 -7.45 -9.39 -6.40
C ARG A 76 -8.35 -8.84 -5.30
N SER A 77 -8.45 -7.51 -5.21
CA SER A 77 -9.48 -6.82 -4.44
C SER A 77 -10.73 -6.65 -5.30
N SER A 78 -11.91 -6.88 -4.73
CA SER A 78 -13.18 -6.86 -5.48
C SER A 78 -13.95 -5.59 -5.17
N SER A 79 -14.25 -4.81 -6.21
CA SER A 79 -15.05 -3.59 -6.16
C SER A 79 -15.81 -3.45 -7.48
N ALA A 80 -17.03 -2.93 -7.45
CA ALA A 80 -17.79 -2.66 -8.67
C ALA A 80 -17.21 -1.50 -9.49
N TYR A 81 -16.37 -0.66 -8.86
CA TYR A 81 -15.89 0.61 -9.41
C TYR A 81 -14.43 0.60 -9.81
N SER A 82 -13.66 -0.38 -9.33
CA SER A 82 -12.21 -0.38 -9.48
C SER A 82 -11.66 -1.79 -9.63
N LEU A 83 -10.69 -1.90 -10.52
CA LEU A 83 -9.90 -3.09 -10.71
C LEU A 83 -8.58 -2.90 -9.94
N THR A 84 -8.35 -3.73 -8.91
CA THR A 84 -7.21 -3.55 -7.99
C THR A 84 -6.67 -4.90 -7.54
N TRP A 85 -5.35 -5.02 -7.42
CA TRP A 85 -4.67 -6.14 -6.78
C TRP A 85 -4.00 -5.67 -5.50
N ASN A 86 -4.15 -6.41 -4.42
CA ASN A 86 -3.44 -6.17 -3.19
C ASN A 86 -2.15 -6.99 -3.18
N VAL A 87 -1.06 -6.33 -2.83
CA VAL A 87 0.22 -6.94 -2.52
C VAL A 87 0.37 -6.91 -1.01
N LYS A 88 0.41 -8.07 -0.36
CA LYS A 88 0.55 -8.20 1.09
C LYS A 88 1.87 -8.88 1.41
N THR A 89 2.65 -8.27 2.29
CA THR A 89 3.91 -8.82 2.78
C THR A 89 3.90 -8.95 4.30
N CYS A 90 4.80 -9.78 4.80
CA CYS A 90 5.01 -9.93 6.23
C CYS A 90 6.50 -10.06 6.55
N GLU A 91 6.90 -9.57 7.73
CA GLU A 91 8.24 -9.74 8.28
C GLU A 91 8.13 -10.22 9.72
N LEU A 92 8.94 -11.22 10.09
CA LEU A 92 8.92 -11.79 11.43
C LEU A 92 9.66 -10.87 12.41
N THR A 93 9.12 -10.71 13.62
CA THR A 93 9.76 -9.97 14.71
C THR A 93 9.98 -10.91 15.89
N PRO A 94 11.21 -11.08 16.40
CA PRO A 94 11.45 -11.91 17.57
C PRO A 94 10.65 -11.45 18.81
N PRO A 95 10.31 -12.37 19.74
CA PRO A 95 10.51 -13.82 19.64
C PRO A 95 9.47 -14.53 18.76
N ASN A 96 8.22 -14.04 18.67
CA ASN A 96 7.11 -14.71 17.96
C ASN A 96 6.09 -13.73 17.36
N GLY A 97 6.52 -12.54 16.94
CA GLY A 97 5.66 -11.54 16.33
C GLY A 97 5.79 -11.49 14.80
N CYS A 98 4.85 -10.79 14.16
CA CYS A 98 4.91 -10.49 12.74
C CYS A 98 4.41 -9.05 12.49
N VAL A 99 5.00 -8.40 11.50
CA VAL A 99 4.59 -7.08 11.02
C VAL A 99 4.15 -7.20 9.57
N TYR A 100 2.92 -6.81 9.30
CA TYR A 100 2.33 -6.84 7.97
C TYR A 100 2.42 -5.47 7.29
N HIS A 101 2.47 -5.50 5.97
CA HIS A 101 2.14 -4.35 5.13
C HIS A 101 1.34 -4.81 3.92
N GLU A 102 0.48 -3.93 3.42
CA GLU A 102 -0.33 -4.19 2.25
C GLU A 102 -0.50 -2.89 1.47
N VAL A 103 -0.41 -2.98 0.14
CA VAL A 103 -0.74 -1.88 -0.77
C VAL A 103 -1.65 -2.38 -1.89
N GLY A 104 -2.55 -1.51 -2.34
CA GLY A 104 -3.38 -1.74 -3.52
C GLY A 104 -2.70 -1.21 -4.79
N VAL A 105 -2.52 -2.08 -5.76
CA VAL A 105 -2.13 -1.77 -7.14
C VAL A 105 -3.40 -1.52 -7.93
N TYR A 106 -3.75 -0.25 -8.07
CA TYR A 106 -4.88 0.19 -8.88
C TYR A 106 -4.56 0.02 -10.36
N VAL A 107 -5.37 -0.77 -11.08
CA VAL A 107 -5.19 -1.05 -12.51
C VAL A 107 -6.11 -0.19 -13.36
N GLY A 108 -7.34 0.10 -12.90
CA GLY A 108 -8.30 0.83 -13.72
C GLY A 108 -9.68 0.96 -13.11
N SER A 109 -10.52 1.79 -13.74
CA SER A 109 -11.90 1.99 -13.33
C SER A 109 -12.80 0.94 -13.95
N MET A 110 -13.82 0.51 -13.20
CA MET A 110 -14.87 -0.36 -13.71
C MET A 110 -16.24 0.28 -13.56
N SER A 111 -17.16 -0.11 -14.43
CA SER A 111 -18.57 0.17 -14.28
C SER A 111 -19.37 -1.02 -14.79
N ASN A 112 -20.29 -1.53 -13.97
CA ASN A 112 -21.11 -2.70 -14.30
C ASN A 112 -20.27 -3.88 -14.83
N GLY A 113 -19.12 -4.17 -14.22
CA GLY A 113 -18.21 -5.25 -14.63
C GLY A 113 -17.52 -5.06 -15.99
N VAL A 114 -17.59 -3.87 -16.58
CA VAL A 114 -16.85 -3.44 -17.79
C VAL A 114 -15.68 -2.57 -17.36
N LEU A 115 -14.50 -2.80 -17.93
CA LEU A 115 -13.32 -1.94 -17.71
C LEU A 115 -13.48 -0.63 -18.50
N THR A 116 -13.55 0.51 -17.83
CA THR A 116 -13.80 1.81 -18.49
C THR A 116 -12.51 2.57 -18.79
N SER A 117 -11.47 2.36 -17.99
CA SER A 117 -10.15 2.96 -18.18
C SER A 117 -9.08 2.14 -17.46
N VAL A 118 -7.83 2.32 -17.87
CA VAL A 118 -6.65 1.79 -17.19
C VAL A 118 -5.87 2.96 -16.61
N ALA A 119 -5.17 2.73 -15.50
CA ALA A 119 -4.35 3.72 -14.85
C ALA A 119 -3.08 4.01 -15.68
N ASP A 120 -2.78 5.28 -15.88
CA ASP A 120 -1.61 5.70 -16.67
C ASP A 120 -0.28 5.57 -15.91
N LYS A 121 -0.35 5.58 -14.58
CA LYS A 121 0.83 5.51 -13.70
C LYS A 121 0.54 4.78 -12.40
N LEU A 122 1.58 4.15 -11.89
CA LEU A 122 1.59 3.63 -10.53
C LEU A 122 1.67 4.80 -9.54
N SER A 123 1.02 4.67 -8.39
CA SER A 123 1.28 5.56 -7.25
C SER A 123 2.76 5.51 -6.87
N GLU A 124 3.30 6.59 -6.31
CA GLU A 124 4.73 6.69 -5.99
C GLU A 124 5.13 5.74 -4.84
N PHE A 125 5.36 4.47 -5.17
CA PHE A 125 5.77 3.43 -4.23
C PHE A 125 7.28 3.40 -4.06
N ARG A 126 7.84 4.35 -3.31
CA ARG A 126 9.27 4.30 -2.94
C ARG A 126 9.60 3.03 -2.15
N SER A 127 10.68 2.32 -2.46
CA SER A 127 10.93 0.94 -1.98
C SER A 127 12.31 0.73 -1.33
N ASP A 128 12.99 1.81 -0.96
CA ASP A 128 14.37 1.87 -0.49
C ASP A 128 14.48 2.62 0.85
N TYR A 129 13.41 2.64 1.66
CA TYR A 129 13.44 3.28 2.96
C TYR A 129 14.50 2.65 3.87
N THR A 130 15.21 3.47 4.64
CA THR A 130 16.05 3.02 5.75
C THR A 130 15.42 3.33 7.09
N VAL A 131 15.86 2.64 8.15
CA VAL A 131 15.35 2.87 9.51
C VAL A 131 15.74 4.25 10.01
N GLU A 132 16.98 4.65 9.74
CA GLU A 132 17.54 5.96 10.10
C GLU A 132 16.75 7.08 9.44
N GLU A 133 16.41 6.91 8.16
CA GLU A 133 15.57 7.86 7.44
C GLU A 133 14.18 7.97 8.08
N VAL A 134 13.51 6.85 8.37
CA VAL A 134 12.18 6.86 8.97
C VAL A 134 12.22 7.51 10.36
N LEU A 135 13.26 7.27 11.15
CA LEU A 135 13.44 7.93 12.46
C LEU A 135 13.62 9.44 12.29
N ARG A 136 14.43 9.89 11.32
CA ARG A 136 14.60 11.31 11.00
C ARG A 136 13.28 11.95 10.55
N LEU A 137 12.51 11.28 9.70
CA LEU A 137 11.20 11.75 9.25
C LEU A 137 10.20 11.87 10.41
N ARG A 138 10.19 10.92 11.35
CA ARG A 138 9.35 10.99 12.56
C ARG A 138 9.73 12.14 13.48
N ALA A 139 11.03 12.38 13.66
CA ALA A 139 11.52 13.52 14.45
C ALA A 139 11.10 14.85 13.80
N ASN A 140 11.30 14.98 12.49
CA ASN A 140 10.91 16.18 11.74
C ASN A 140 9.39 16.41 11.78
N TYR A 141 8.59 15.35 11.58
CA TYR A 141 7.14 15.42 11.69
C TYR A 141 6.70 15.94 13.05
N THR A 142 7.33 15.50 14.14
CA THR A 142 7.01 15.96 15.50
C THR A 142 7.26 17.46 15.66
N VAL A 143 8.37 17.97 15.13
CA VAL A 143 8.69 19.41 15.13
C VAL A 143 7.63 20.21 14.36
N LEU A 144 7.33 19.79 13.14
CA LEU A 144 6.35 20.47 12.28
C LEU A 144 4.94 20.42 12.85
N LYS A 145 4.53 19.29 13.43
CA LYS A 145 3.24 19.14 14.09
C LYS A 145 3.11 20.12 15.26
N ASN A 146 4.12 20.22 16.10
CA ASN A 146 4.12 21.16 17.23
C ASN A 146 4.06 22.62 16.75
N ALA A 147 4.82 22.97 15.71
CA ALA A 147 4.76 24.30 15.11
C ALA A 147 3.35 24.63 14.58
N ALA A 148 2.72 23.69 13.86
CA ALA A 148 1.36 23.84 13.36
C ALA A 148 0.34 23.99 14.49
N GLN A 149 0.47 23.21 15.56
CA GLN A 149 -0.40 23.31 16.74
C GLN A 149 -0.25 24.65 17.47
N ASN A 150 0.98 25.17 17.59
CA ASN A 150 1.23 26.48 18.17
C ASN A 150 0.62 27.60 17.31
N ALA A 151 0.82 27.55 16.00
CA ALA A 151 0.23 28.51 15.07
C ALA A 151 -1.31 28.46 15.12
N PHE A 152 -1.90 27.27 15.17
CA PHE A 152 -3.33 27.08 15.35
C PHE A 152 -3.83 27.68 16.67
N GLY A 153 -3.09 27.49 17.76
CA GLY A 153 -3.40 28.11 19.06
C GLY A 153 -3.41 29.64 19.01
N LEU A 154 -2.45 30.25 18.33
CA LEU A 154 -2.40 31.71 18.14
C LEU A 154 -3.57 32.27 17.31
N LEU A 155 -4.12 31.45 16.40
CA LEU A 155 -5.26 31.80 15.56
C LEU A 155 -6.61 31.42 16.17
N SER A 156 -6.63 30.79 17.36
CA SER A 156 -7.84 30.18 17.92
C SER A 156 -9.02 31.15 18.07
N ASP A 157 -8.76 32.41 18.39
CA ASP A 157 -9.78 33.45 18.50
C ASP A 157 -10.22 34.06 17.15
N PHE A 158 -9.39 33.90 16.10
CA PHE A 158 -9.57 34.55 14.81
C PHE A 158 -10.14 33.63 13.72
N GLY A 159 -10.12 32.30 13.92
CA GLY A 159 -10.70 31.34 12.97
C GLY A 159 -10.17 31.49 11.53
N GLU A 160 -10.96 31.06 10.55
CA GLU A 160 -10.66 31.17 9.11
C GLU A 160 -11.86 31.78 8.39
N TYR A 161 -12.14 33.07 8.64
CA TYR A 161 -13.31 33.77 8.08
C TYR A 161 -13.09 34.38 6.69
N ASP A 162 -11.94 34.15 6.09
CA ASP A 162 -11.49 34.68 4.80
C ASP A 162 -11.25 33.57 3.74
N ARG A 163 -11.67 32.33 4.00
CA ARG A 163 -11.56 31.18 3.09
C ARG A 163 -12.74 31.02 2.14
#